data_AF-F2L4W6-F1
#
_entry.id   AF-F2L4W6-F1
#
_cell.length_a   1.000
_cell.length_b   1.000
_cell.length_c   1.000
_cell.angle_alpha   90.00
_cell.angle_beta   90.00
_cell.angle_gamma   90.00
#
_symmetry.space_group_name_H-M   'P 1'
#
loop_
_entity.id
_entity.type
_entity.pdbx_description
1 polymer ?
#
loop_
_entity_poly.entity_id
_entity_poly.type
_entity_poly.pdbx_seq_one_letter_code
_entity_poly.pdbx_strand_id
1 'polypeptide(L)'
;MAIVEVAKPSVVFKTDLKCPKCGSDLTFIEEGDNVWLGCDRCALYIKISKRDVRRYWNYVSRRVLWRDLLQDLYGLFKDAALG
;
A
#
# COMPACT_ATOMS: atom_id res chain seq x y z
N MET A 1 33.27 -2.23 -12.90
CA MET A 1 32.59 -2.61 -11.65
C MET A 1 31.10 -2.65 -11.93
N ALA A 2 30.49 -3.83 -11.98
CA ALA A 2 29.04 -3.95 -12.08
C ALA A 2 28.47 -3.67 -10.68
N ILE A 3 27.67 -2.60 -10.56
CA ILE A 3 26.83 -2.41 -9.39
C ILE A 3 25.72 -3.45 -9.47
N VAL A 4 25.76 -4.45 -8.60
CA VAL A 4 24.60 -5.31 -8.38
C VAL A 4 23.68 -4.47 -7.51
N GLU A 5 22.69 -3.82 -8.12
CA GLU A 5 21.57 -3.27 -7.37
C GLU A 5 20.88 -4.45 -6.69
N VAL A 6 21.19 -4.65 -5.40
CA VAL A 6 20.45 -5.59 -4.57
C VAL A 6 19.06 -4.98 -4.45
N ALA A 7 18.16 -5.39 -5.35
CA ALA A 7 16.77 -4.97 -5.33
C ALA A 7 16.24 -5.22 -3.92
N LYS A 8 15.99 -4.13 -3.19
CA LYS A 8 15.40 -4.18 -1.85
C LYS A 8 14.13 -5.02 -1.99
N PRO A 9 13.97 -6.12 -1.23
CA PRO A 9 12.88 -7.04 -1.47
C PRO A 9 11.56 -6.27 -1.39
N SER A 10 10.86 -6.17 -2.52
CA SER A 10 9.53 -5.59 -2.56
C SER A 10 8.58 -6.62 -1.97
N VAL A 11 7.96 -6.28 -0.84
CA VAL A 11 6.93 -7.14 -0.25
C VAL A 11 5.65 -6.87 -1.03
N VAL A 12 5.17 -7.87 -1.77
CA VAL A 12 3.96 -7.77 -2.58
C VAL A 12 2.97 -8.82 -2.10
N PHE A 13 1.77 -8.40 -1.68
CA PHE A 13 0.68 -9.33 -1.40
C PHE A 13 -0.66 -8.81 -1.93
N LYS A 14 -1.55 -9.75 -2.26
CA LYS A 14 -2.94 -9.45 -2.60
C LYS A 14 -3.75 -9.28 -1.32
N THR A 15 -4.53 -8.22 -1.27
CA THR A 15 -5.47 -7.94 -0.19
C THR A 15 -6.86 -8.47 -0.55
N ASP A 16 -7.73 -8.56 0.43
CA ASP A 16 -9.15 -8.83 0.30
C ASP A 16 -9.97 -7.60 -0.14
N LEU A 17 -9.33 -6.43 -0.28
CA LEU A 17 -9.95 -5.21 -0.77
C LEU A 17 -10.20 -5.28 -2.28
N LYS A 18 -11.38 -4.85 -2.71
CA LYS A 18 -11.81 -4.91 -4.12
C LYS A 18 -11.68 -3.55 -4.80
N CYS A 19 -11.19 -3.53 -6.03
CA CYS A 19 -11.22 -2.34 -6.86
C CYS A 19 -12.68 -1.98 -7.21
N PRO A 20 -13.15 -0.74 -6.94
CA PRO A 20 -14.53 -0.36 -7.24
C PRO A 20 -14.81 -0.23 -8.75
N LYS A 21 -13.77 -0.10 -9.59
CA LYS A 21 -13.93 -0.04 -11.07
C LYS A 21 -14.09 -1.41 -11.73
N CYS A 22 -13.29 -2.40 -11.32
CA CYS A 22 -13.18 -3.68 -12.03
C CYS A 22 -13.39 -4.92 -11.15
N GLY A 23 -13.64 -4.76 -9.85
CA GLY A 23 -13.88 -5.86 -8.91
C GLY A 23 -12.67 -6.74 -8.59
N SER A 24 -11.48 -6.43 -9.09
CA SER A 24 -10.26 -7.20 -8.83
C SER A 24 -9.66 -6.91 -7.46
N ASP A 25 -8.90 -7.86 -6.92
CA ASP A 25 -8.19 -7.70 -5.65
C ASP A 25 -7.07 -6.67 -5.75
N LEU A 26 -7.00 -5.78 -4.76
CA LEU A 26 -5.96 -4.77 -4.66
C LEU A 26 -4.65 -5.39 -4.18
N THR A 27 -3.56 -4.95 -4.79
CA THR A 27 -2.18 -5.28 -4.44
C THR A 27 -1.67 -4.28 -3.42
N PHE A 28 -1.12 -4.80 -2.33
CA PHE A 28 -0.28 -4.05 -1.42
C PHE A 28 1.18 -4.27 -1.78
N ILE A 29 1.95 -3.19 -1.88
CA ILE A 29 3.37 -3.22 -2.26
C ILE A 29 4.16 -2.38 -1.28
N GLU A 30 5.16 -2.97 -0.63
CA GLU A 30 6.17 -2.23 0.12
C GLU A 30 7.43 -2.10 -0.72
N GLU A 31 7.79 -0.87 -1.11
CA GLU A 31 8.94 -0.61 -1.97
C GLU A 31 9.70 0.64 -1.49
N GLY A 32 11.01 0.51 -1.27
CA GLY A 32 11.84 1.62 -0.83
C GLY A 32 11.39 2.17 0.52
N ASP A 33 11.00 3.45 0.51
CA ASP A 33 10.43 4.20 1.65
C ASP A 33 8.92 4.45 1.51
N ASN A 34 8.25 3.74 0.60
CA ASN A 34 6.82 3.87 0.36
C ASN A 34 6.09 2.55 0.54
N VAL A 35 4.82 2.68 0.84
CA VAL A 35 3.82 1.64 0.83
C VAL A 35 2.78 2.04 -0.20
N TRP A 36 2.41 1.11 -1.07
CA TRP A 36 1.44 1.31 -2.13
C TRP A 36 0.23 0.40 -1.94
N LEU A 37 -0.93 0.90 -2.33
CA LEU A 37 -2.14 0.12 -2.51
C LEU A 37 -2.71 0.43 -3.90
N GLY A 38 -2.99 -0.59 -4.70
CA GLY A 38 -3.52 -0.33 -6.03
C GLY A 38 -4.02 -1.56 -6.77
N CYS A 39 -4.52 -1.32 -7.99
CA CYS A 39 -5.12 -2.32 -8.84
C CYS A 39 -4.31 -2.46 -10.13
N ASP A 40 -3.72 -3.64 -10.35
CA ASP A 40 -2.92 -3.91 -11.54
C ASP A 40 -3.75 -3.86 -12.83
N ARG A 41 -5.05 -4.23 -12.77
CA ARG A 41 -5.93 -4.17 -13.94
C ARG A 41 -6.32 -2.75 -14.35
N CYS A 42 -6.45 -1.85 -13.39
CA CYS A 42 -6.82 -0.46 -13.64
C CYS A 42 -5.60 0.46 -13.73
N ALA A 43 -4.38 -0.06 -13.50
CA ALA A 43 -3.14 0.70 -13.39
C ALA A 43 -3.24 1.92 -12.44
N LEU A 44 -4.06 1.81 -11.39
CA LEU A 44 -4.27 2.87 -10.41
C LEU A 44 -3.61 2.48 -9.10
N TYR A 45 -2.78 3.36 -8.57
CA TYR A 45 -2.07 3.14 -7.32
C TYR A 45 -2.02 4.43 -6.52
N ILE A 46 -2.20 4.29 -5.22
CA ILE A 46 -1.92 5.34 -4.24
C ILE A 46 -0.75 4.91 -3.38
N LYS A 47 -0.07 5.88 -2.77
CA LYS A 47 1.07 5.62 -1.90
C LYS A 47 1.04 6.44 -0.62
N ILE A 48 1.70 5.91 0.39
CA ILE A 48 2.03 6.59 1.63
C ILE A 48 3.49 6.35 1.97
N SER A 49 4.17 7.36 2.49
CA SER A 49 5.55 7.21 2.91
C SER A 49 5.62 6.41 4.22
N LYS A 50 6.69 5.62 4.42
CA LYS A 50 6.95 4.93 5.70
C LYS A 50 7.06 5.90 6.88
N ARG A 51 7.42 7.16 6.62
CA ARG A 51 7.41 8.22 7.63
C ARG A 51 5.99 8.54 8.09
N ASP A 52 5.04 8.60 7.16
CA ASP A 52 3.64 8.84 7.47
C ASP A 52 2.94 7.60 8.02
N VAL A 53 3.37 6.38 7.65
CA VAL A 53 2.91 5.13 8.29
C VAL A 53 3.13 5.16 9.82
N ARG A 54 4.12 5.91 10.32
CA ARG A 54 4.33 6.09 11.78
C ARG A 54 3.13 6.69 12.50
N ARG A 55 2.21 7.38 11.81
CA ARG A 55 0.95 7.88 12.39
C ARG A 55 0.06 6.75 12.88
N TYR A 56 0.22 5.55 12.32
CA TYR A 56 -0.51 4.34 12.67
C TYR A 56 0.27 3.45 13.65
N TRP A 57 1.35 3.96 14.27
CA TRP A 57 2.12 3.20 15.24
C TRP A 57 1.44 3.19 16.61
N ASN A 58 1.10 2.01 17.11
CA ASN A 58 0.68 1.85 18.49
C ASN A 58 1.91 1.63 19.39
N TYR A 59 2.21 2.61 20.24
CA TYR A 59 3.38 2.58 21.14
C TYR A 59 3.27 1.56 22.26
N VAL A 60 2.04 1.21 22.68
CA VAL A 60 1.80 0.22 23.75
C VAL A 60 2.03 -1.19 23.22
N SER A 61 1.39 -1.53 22.09
CA SER A 61 1.50 -2.87 21.49
C SER A 61 2.73 -3.04 20.60
N ARG A 62 3.50 -1.96 20.35
CA ARG A 62 4.70 -1.90 19.51
C ARG A 62 4.47 -2.47 18.11
N ARG A 63 3.31 -2.17 17.51
CA ARG A 63 2.91 -2.64 16.19
C ARG A 63 2.23 -1.52 15.40
N VAL A 64 2.36 -1.60 14.09
CA VAL A 64 1.55 -0.78 13.18
C VAL A 64 0.12 -1.29 13.21
N LEU A 65 -0.82 -0.37 13.35
CA LEU A 65 -2.25 -0.62 13.20
C LEU A 65 -2.58 -0.77 11.71
N TRP A 66 -2.20 -1.92 11.14
CA TRP A 66 -2.34 -2.21 9.71
C TRP A 66 -3.77 -2.09 9.20
N ARG A 67 -4.76 -2.42 10.05
CA ARG A 67 -6.19 -2.30 9.70
C ARG A 67 -6.58 -0.85 9.41
N ASP A 68 -6.22 0.08 10.32
CA ASP A 68 -6.56 1.50 10.19
C ASP A 68 -5.82 2.12 9.00
N LEU A 69 -4.53 1.79 8.83
CA LEU A 69 -3.74 2.21 7.67
C LEU A 69 -4.38 1.75 6.34
N LEU A 70 -4.76 0.48 6.25
CA LEU A 70 -5.36 -0.08 5.04
C LEU A 70 -6.75 0.50 4.76
N GLN A 71 -7.55 0.79 5.79
CA GLN A 71 -8.86 1.45 5.63
C GLN A 71 -8.72 2.85 5.07
N ASP A 72 -7.81 3.65 5.61
CA ASP A 72 -7.56 5.02 5.15
C ASP A 72 -7.01 5.03 3.72
N LEU A 73 -6.02 4.17 3.43
CA LEU A 73 -5.52 3.99 2.07
C LEU A 73 -6.66 3.58 1.13
N TYR A 74 -7.49 2.62 1.50
CA TYR A 74 -8.58 2.18 0.65
C TYR A 74 -9.62 3.29 0.39
N GLY A 75 -9.88 4.15 1.38
CA GLY A 75 -10.70 5.35 1.21
C GLY A 75 -10.13 6.29 0.15
N LEU A 76 -8.85 6.66 0.28
CA LEU A 76 -8.16 7.49 -0.71
C LEU A 76 -8.15 6.86 -2.10
N PHE A 77 -7.98 5.54 -2.18
CA PHE A 77 -8.00 4.80 -3.44
C PHE A 77 -9.39 4.85 -4.09
N LYS A 78 -10.45 4.68 -3.30
CA LYS A 78 -11.84 4.77 -3.79
C LYS A 78 -12.15 6.17 -4.31
N ASP A 79 -11.75 7.20 -3.59
CA ASP A 79 -11.96 8.58 -4.00
C ASP A 79 -11.23 8.88 -5.31
N ALA A 80 -9.97 8.45 -5.44
CA ALA A 80 -9.21 8.57 -6.69
C ALA A 80 -9.73 7.69 -7.83
N ALA A 81 -10.46 6.61 -7.52
CA ALA A 81 -11.06 5.75 -8.52
C ALA A 81 -12.43 6.27 -8.99
N LEU A 82 -13.23 6.87 -8.12
CA LEU A 82 -14.61 7.24 -8.44
C LEU A 82 -14.78 8.74 -8.75
N GLY A 83 -13.85 9.59 -8.32
CA GLY A 83 -13.73 10.98 -8.74
C GLY A 83 -13.09 11.11 -10.12
#